data_AF-A0A1A8KQZ3-F1
#
_entry.id   AF-A0A1A8KQZ3-F1
#
_cell.length_a   1.000
_cell.length_b   1.000
_cell.length_c   1.000
_cell.angle_alpha   90.00
_cell.angle_beta   90.00
_cell.angle_gamma   90.00
#
_symmetry.space_group_name_H-M   'P 1'
#
loop_
_entity.id
_entity.type
_entity.pdbx_description
1 polymer ?
#
loop_
_entity_poly.entity_id
_entity_poly.type
_entity_poly.pdbx_seq_one_letter_code
_entity_poly.pdbx_strand_id
1 'polypeptide(L)'
;DCILVLLLIPRLICKAELISKQAHEKFDLNGNLVQGTALRGPPGEQRSFASGLVYSLSLLQATLHKYEQALNTCSVEVFKRMGTLYSEMSFHERSLDYFIDLLHKDQLDETVQVEPLTKAIKYYQQLYSVHLADQTEDCTMQLADHIKFTQSALDCMGVEVVRLRAFLSAGQESSGLSILLKDLDTSCSDIRQFCKKIRRRMPGTDVAGVPTALSFDASVSEALTECRRQLTRVVAVLQEVAAAGAQMVPSLGEQEGLNALKLEDIVCKVVEQVYGSHSMDGPELLRQSCSSVIATMNKMATVMQEGEYDAEKPPRKTPPVEMRASTVRAEMTDAEGLGVKLEDRETVIKEVKRSLKIKGEELSEAHVRLSLLEKKLDTSTKDADERVEKIQTKLDESLAQLKKKEKEFEETMDALQADIDQLEAEKSELKQRIHNQSKMTIEGLRGPPASGIASMVQGSTGGLSPTLAGPTQVVDSPLLRQQVEVQRLGIKYLKNENNRLKVKKVLISFRTFQP
;
A
#
# COMPACT_ATOMS: atom_id res chain seq x y z
N ASP A 1 10.76 -14.01 0.55
CA ASP A 1 11.15 -14.55 1.89
C ASP A 1 9.97 -14.89 2.79
N CYS A 2 9.11 -13.96 3.22
CA CYS A 2 8.00 -14.26 4.17
C CYS A 2 7.15 -15.52 3.80
N ILE A 3 6.80 -15.68 2.52
CA ILE A 3 6.08 -16.88 2.02
C ILE A 3 6.95 -18.14 2.09
N LEU A 4 8.26 -18.02 1.87
CA LEU A 4 9.20 -19.14 1.98
C LEU A 4 9.35 -19.62 3.42
N VAL A 5 9.23 -18.73 4.41
CA VAL A 5 9.17 -19.10 5.85
C VAL A 5 7.89 -19.86 6.17
N LEU A 6 6.73 -19.42 5.67
CA LEU A 6 5.47 -20.17 5.79
C LEU A 6 5.54 -21.55 5.11
N LEU A 7 6.30 -21.69 4.03
CA LEU A 7 6.52 -22.97 3.34
C LEU A 7 7.70 -23.78 3.90
N LEU A 8 8.45 -23.23 4.87
CA LEU A 8 9.57 -23.90 5.52
C LEU A 8 9.09 -24.63 6.78
N ILE A 9 8.33 -23.96 7.65
CA ILE A 9 7.93 -24.52 8.94
C ILE A 9 7.12 -25.83 8.82
N PRO A 10 6.03 -25.93 8.02
CA PRO A 10 5.30 -27.19 7.85
C PRO A 10 6.14 -28.28 7.18
N ARG A 11 7.03 -27.90 6.25
CA ARG A 11 7.94 -28.82 5.57
C ARG A 11 8.98 -29.42 6.52
N LEU A 12 9.50 -28.65 7.47
CA LEU A 12 10.36 -29.17 8.55
C LEU A 12 9.60 -30.09 9.49
N ILE A 13 8.34 -29.75 9.83
CA ILE A 13 7.45 -30.62 10.63
C ILE A 13 7.25 -31.96 9.92
N CYS A 14 6.86 -31.96 8.64
CA CYS A 14 6.66 -33.18 7.85
C CYS A 14 7.94 -34.00 7.68
N LYS A 15 9.09 -33.36 7.43
CA LYS A 15 10.40 -34.05 7.36
C LYS A 15 10.75 -34.73 8.68
N ALA A 16 10.57 -34.04 9.80
CA ALA A 16 10.80 -34.63 11.12
C ALA A 16 9.82 -35.76 11.44
N GLU A 17 8.58 -35.69 10.95
CA GLU A 17 7.59 -36.77 11.11
C GLU A 17 7.95 -38.01 10.28
N LEU A 18 8.40 -37.81 9.05
CA LEU A 18 8.85 -38.87 8.14
C LEU A 18 10.03 -39.64 8.74
N ILE A 19 11.09 -38.91 9.16
CA ILE A 19 12.28 -39.52 9.78
C ILE A 19 11.88 -40.24 11.07
N SER A 20 11.02 -39.65 11.90
CA SER A 20 10.54 -40.27 13.14
C SER A 20 9.77 -41.57 12.87
N LYS A 21 8.82 -41.60 11.93
CA LYS A 21 8.10 -42.83 11.54
C LYS A 21 9.04 -43.91 11.02
N GLN A 22 9.93 -43.57 10.08
CA GLN A 22 10.90 -44.51 9.53
C GLN A 22 11.90 -45.03 10.58
N ALA A 23 12.26 -44.24 11.59
CA ALA A 23 13.07 -44.72 12.72
C ALA A 23 12.31 -45.72 13.62
N HIS A 24 11.01 -45.53 13.88
CA HIS A 24 10.22 -46.53 14.61
C HIS A 24 10.11 -47.85 13.86
N GLU A 25 9.98 -47.79 12.52
CA GLU A 25 9.87 -48.95 11.64
C GLU A 25 11.21 -49.69 11.48
N LYS A 26 12.32 -48.98 11.19
CA LYS A 26 13.65 -49.59 11.00
C LYS A 26 14.20 -50.26 12.26
N PHE A 27 14.00 -49.64 13.43
CA PHE A 27 14.61 -50.09 14.69
C PHE A 27 13.64 -50.82 15.63
N ASP A 28 12.47 -51.22 15.13
CA ASP A 28 11.38 -51.89 15.87
C ASP A 28 11.12 -51.29 17.26
N LEU A 29 10.92 -49.98 17.33
CA LEU A 29 10.71 -49.29 18.62
C LEU A 29 9.37 -49.65 19.28
N ASN A 30 8.41 -50.19 18.51
CA ASN A 30 7.08 -50.58 18.99
C ASN A 30 6.94 -52.09 19.28
N GLY A 31 7.84 -52.93 18.77
CA GLY A 31 7.80 -54.37 18.98
C GLY A 31 8.39 -54.81 20.32
N ASN A 32 8.61 -56.12 20.46
CA ASN A 32 9.01 -56.70 21.72
C ASN A 32 10.41 -56.22 22.15
N LEU A 33 10.56 -55.94 23.45
CA LEU A 33 11.85 -55.62 24.04
C LEU A 33 12.78 -56.85 23.93
N VAL A 34 13.96 -56.63 23.35
CA VAL A 34 15.10 -57.53 23.55
C VAL A 34 15.50 -57.39 25.01
N GLN A 35 15.58 -58.49 25.76
CA GLN A 35 15.83 -58.49 27.20
C GLN A 35 17.18 -59.12 27.56
N GLY A 36 17.69 -58.78 28.74
CA GLY A 36 18.93 -59.33 29.28
C GLY A 36 20.19 -58.78 28.59
N THR A 37 21.25 -59.58 28.60
CA THR A 37 22.61 -59.15 28.23
C THR A 37 22.78 -58.73 26.76
N ALA A 38 21.85 -59.08 25.86
CA ALA A 38 21.89 -58.65 24.46
C ALA A 38 21.81 -57.10 24.28
N LEU A 39 21.23 -56.38 25.24
CA LEU A 39 21.23 -54.90 25.25
C LEU A 39 22.58 -54.27 25.62
N ARG A 40 23.60 -55.08 25.96
CA ARG A 40 24.96 -54.59 26.25
C ARG A 40 25.74 -54.20 24.99
N GLY A 41 25.36 -54.71 23.81
CA GLY A 41 26.01 -54.47 22.53
C GLY A 41 25.08 -53.78 21.51
N PRO A 42 25.29 -54.00 20.19
CA PRO A 42 24.61 -53.25 19.12
C PRO A 42 23.07 -53.17 19.23
N PRO A 43 22.31 -54.22 19.64
CA PRO A 43 20.86 -54.11 19.81
C PRO A 43 20.42 -53.08 20.86
N GLY A 44 21.27 -52.77 21.85
CA GLY A 44 21.02 -51.71 22.83
C GLY A 44 21.46 -50.34 22.33
N GLU A 45 22.55 -50.26 21.59
CA GLU A 45 23.03 -49.02 20.95
C GLU A 45 22.06 -48.52 19.88
N GLN A 46 21.57 -49.41 19.02
CA GLN A 46 20.55 -49.12 18.00
C GLN A 46 19.26 -48.59 18.59
N ARG A 47 18.74 -49.23 19.65
CA ARG A 47 17.51 -48.76 20.32
C ARG A 47 17.71 -47.42 21.03
N SER A 48 18.87 -47.23 21.69
CA SER A 48 19.26 -45.96 22.34
C SER A 48 19.33 -44.80 21.34
N PHE A 49 20.07 -45.00 20.24
CA PHE A 49 20.18 -44.04 19.14
C PHE A 49 18.80 -43.71 18.55
N ALA A 50 18.01 -44.72 18.19
CA ALA A 50 16.72 -44.54 17.54
C ALA A 50 15.70 -43.84 18.44
N SER A 51 15.62 -44.19 19.73
CA SER A 51 14.75 -43.48 20.69
C SER A 51 15.21 -42.05 20.94
N GLY A 52 16.53 -41.81 21.01
CA GLY A 52 17.12 -40.48 21.14
C GLY A 52 16.86 -39.59 19.93
N LEU A 53 16.91 -40.15 18.72
CA LEU A 53 16.58 -39.48 17.46
C LEU A 53 15.08 -39.12 17.40
N VAL A 54 14.19 -40.07 17.71
CA VAL A 54 12.73 -39.85 17.79
C VAL A 54 12.37 -38.77 18.81
N TYR A 55 13.00 -38.79 19.98
CA TYR A 55 12.87 -37.76 21.01
C TYR A 55 13.32 -36.37 20.51
N SER A 56 14.50 -36.31 19.89
CA SER A 56 15.06 -35.06 19.34
C SER A 56 14.16 -34.46 18.24
N LEU A 57 13.65 -35.29 17.34
CA LEU A 57 12.71 -34.89 16.29
C LEU A 57 11.37 -34.42 16.87
N SER A 58 10.89 -35.06 17.95
CA SER A 58 9.67 -34.65 18.66
C SER A 58 9.83 -33.30 19.34
N LEU A 59 11.00 -33.02 19.92
CA LEU A 59 11.35 -31.70 20.48
C LEU A 59 11.47 -30.62 19.39
N LEU A 60 11.98 -30.97 18.20
CA LEU A 60 11.97 -30.06 17.04
C LEU A 60 10.53 -29.74 16.59
N GLN A 61 9.68 -30.75 16.39
CA GLN A 61 8.29 -30.56 15.99
C GLN A 61 7.50 -29.71 16.98
N ALA A 62 7.60 -30.01 18.28
CA ALA A 62 6.95 -29.25 19.35
C ALA A 62 7.52 -27.81 19.54
N THR A 63 8.60 -27.48 18.85
CA THR A 63 9.09 -26.09 18.69
C THR A 63 8.52 -25.47 17.41
N LEU A 64 8.47 -26.21 16.30
CA LEU A 64 8.01 -25.74 15.00
C LEU A 64 6.48 -25.51 14.91
N HIS A 65 5.64 -26.29 15.60
CA HIS A 65 4.20 -25.99 15.67
C HIS A 65 3.93 -24.61 16.31
N LYS A 66 4.76 -24.20 17.29
CA LYS A 66 4.69 -22.85 17.87
C LYS A 66 5.00 -21.77 16.81
N TYR A 67 5.97 -22.01 15.93
CA TYR A 67 6.21 -21.13 14.78
C TYR A 67 5.02 -21.11 13.82
N GLU A 68 4.44 -22.26 13.49
CA GLU A 68 3.29 -22.34 12.58
C GLU A 68 2.11 -21.54 13.11
N GLN A 69 1.78 -21.69 14.40
CA GLN A 69 0.74 -20.88 15.03
C GLN A 69 1.13 -19.39 15.04
N ALA A 70 2.31 -19.05 15.55
CA ALA A 70 2.75 -17.67 15.70
C ALA A 70 2.79 -16.91 14.36
N LEU A 71 3.23 -17.54 13.27
CA LEU A 71 3.24 -16.94 11.93
C LEU A 71 1.82 -16.71 11.36
N ASN A 72 0.81 -17.44 11.86
CA ASN A 72 -0.60 -17.24 11.52
C ASN A 72 -1.33 -16.23 12.43
N THR A 73 -0.79 -15.89 13.60
CA THR A 73 -1.48 -15.03 14.60
C THR A 73 -0.77 -13.72 14.95
N CYS A 74 0.51 -13.55 14.60
CA CYS A 74 1.31 -12.38 14.97
C CYS A 74 0.96 -11.12 14.17
N SER A 75 1.71 -10.03 14.40
CA SER A 75 1.51 -8.80 13.63
C SER A 75 2.12 -8.86 12.23
N VAL A 76 1.56 -8.07 11.31
CA VAL A 76 2.03 -7.89 9.93
C VAL A 76 3.53 -7.49 9.85
N GLU A 77 4.08 -6.88 10.91
CA GLU A 77 5.48 -6.46 11.00
C GLU A 77 6.39 -7.50 11.69
N VAL A 78 5.89 -8.28 12.66
CA VAL A 78 6.62 -9.47 13.18
C VAL A 78 6.78 -10.52 12.08
N PHE A 79 5.71 -10.77 11.31
CA PHE A 79 5.74 -11.65 10.14
C PHE A 79 6.78 -11.19 9.09
N LYS A 80 6.91 -9.88 8.88
CA LYS A 80 7.91 -9.24 8.00
C LYS A 80 9.35 -9.53 8.47
N ARG A 81 9.59 -9.39 9.79
CA ARG A 81 10.88 -9.66 10.45
C ARG A 81 11.25 -11.15 10.39
N MET A 82 10.29 -12.06 10.56
CA MET A 82 10.54 -13.48 10.34
C MET A 82 10.92 -13.76 8.88
N GLY A 83 10.33 -13.04 7.92
CA GLY A 83 10.73 -13.08 6.52
C GLY A 83 12.23 -12.79 6.29
N THR A 84 12.79 -11.76 6.95
CA THR A 84 14.22 -11.41 6.76
C THR A 84 15.21 -12.46 7.28
N LEU A 85 14.75 -13.42 8.10
CA LEU A 85 15.56 -14.49 8.70
C LEU A 85 15.53 -15.79 7.87
N TYR A 86 14.84 -15.80 6.72
CA TYR A 86 14.62 -17.01 5.92
C TYR A 86 15.92 -17.74 5.54
N SER A 87 16.98 -17.02 5.18
CA SER A 87 18.28 -17.62 4.79
C SER A 87 18.89 -18.44 5.93
N GLU A 88 18.99 -17.86 7.11
CA GLU A 88 19.48 -18.53 8.33
C GLU A 88 18.59 -19.70 8.74
N MET A 89 17.25 -19.52 8.70
CA MET A 89 16.32 -20.60 9.02
C MET A 89 16.44 -21.76 8.02
N SER A 90 16.52 -21.49 6.72
CA SER A 90 16.63 -22.54 5.69
C SER A 90 17.95 -23.32 5.77
N PHE A 91 19.03 -22.71 6.26
CA PHE A 91 20.33 -23.37 6.50
C PHE A 91 20.25 -24.51 7.54
N HIS A 92 19.21 -24.58 8.36
CA HIS A 92 18.99 -25.69 9.30
C HIS A 92 18.17 -26.85 8.70
N GLU A 93 17.48 -26.66 7.55
CA GLU A 93 16.71 -27.71 6.87
C GLU A 93 17.59 -28.92 6.48
N ARG A 94 18.84 -28.65 6.06
CA ARG A 94 19.85 -29.66 5.70
C ARG A 94 20.16 -30.69 6.79
N SER A 95 19.86 -30.38 8.06
CA SER A 95 20.01 -31.34 9.16
C SER A 95 18.98 -32.46 9.09
N LEU A 96 17.79 -32.20 8.58
CA LEU A 96 16.76 -33.23 8.31
C LEU A 96 17.01 -33.92 6.98
N ASP A 97 17.45 -33.18 5.95
CA ASP A 97 17.81 -33.75 4.66
C ASP A 97 18.90 -34.82 4.79
N TYR A 98 19.87 -34.61 5.66
CA TYR A 98 20.92 -35.59 5.98
C TYR A 98 20.35 -36.95 6.44
N PHE A 99 19.40 -36.97 7.39
CA PHE A 99 18.77 -38.23 7.83
C PHE A 99 17.88 -38.86 6.76
N ILE A 100 17.22 -38.05 5.92
CA ILE A 100 16.42 -38.54 4.78
C ILE A 100 17.34 -39.21 3.74
N ASP A 101 18.49 -38.61 3.46
CA ASP A 101 19.52 -39.15 2.57
C ASP A 101 20.13 -40.46 3.12
N LEU A 102 20.31 -40.57 4.44
CA LEU A 102 20.76 -41.79 5.09
C LEU A 102 19.68 -42.89 5.06
N LEU A 103 18.41 -42.55 5.31
CA LEU A 103 17.28 -43.48 5.18
C LEU A 103 17.17 -44.01 3.74
N HIS A 104 17.26 -43.15 2.72
CA HIS A 104 17.23 -43.56 1.32
C HIS A 104 18.40 -44.48 0.90
N LYS A 105 19.52 -44.44 1.63
CA LYS A 105 20.72 -45.28 1.39
C LYS A 105 20.78 -46.50 2.33
N ASP A 106 19.79 -46.65 3.22
CA ASP A 106 19.77 -47.55 4.38
C ASP A 106 20.94 -47.39 5.37
N GLN A 107 21.62 -46.24 5.31
CA GLN A 107 22.79 -45.86 6.12
C GLN A 107 22.43 -45.10 7.41
N LEU A 108 21.16 -45.12 7.83
CA LEU A 108 20.78 -44.64 9.17
C LEU A 108 21.09 -45.73 10.20
N ASP A 109 22.11 -45.51 11.03
CA ASP A 109 22.58 -46.41 12.08
C ASP A 109 23.12 -45.63 13.30
N GLU A 110 23.52 -46.36 14.35
CA GLU A 110 24.01 -45.85 15.63
C GLU A 110 25.31 -45.02 15.56
N THR A 111 26.03 -45.02 14.43
CA THR A 111 27.25 -44.24 14.22
C THR A 111 26.99 -42.82 13.70
N VAL A 112 25.74 -42.50 13.35
CA VAL A 112 25.35 -41.25 12.70
C VAL A 112 25.36 -40.06 13.67
N GLN A 113 26.06 -38.99 13.29
CA GLN A 113 26.17 -37.75 14.08
C GLN A 113 24.84 -37.00 14.20
N VAL A 114 24.38 -36.78 15.44
CA VAL A 114 23.10 -36.11 15.76
C VAL A 114 23.29 -34.64 16.16
N GLU A 115 24.52 -34.19 16.42
CA GLU A 115 24.86 -32.82 16.80
C GLU A 115 24.34 -31.74 15.84
N PRO A 116 24.27 -31.95 14.50
CA PRO A 116 23.64 -30.98 13.59
C PRO A 116 22.15 -30.75 13.89
N LEU A 117 21.41 -31.79 14.29
CA LEU A 117 20.01 -31.70 14.69
C LEU A 117 19.88 -30.98 16.03
N THR A 118 20.70 -31.34 17.02
CA THR A 118 20.74 -30.68 18.33
C THR A 118 21.05 -29.19 18.21
N LYS A 119 21.91 -28.79 17.25
CA LYS A 119 22.20 -27.39 16.92
C LYS A 119 21.00 -26.70 16.24
N ALA A 120 20.29 -27.37 15.34
CA ALA A 120 19.07 -26.85 14.71
C ALA A 120 17.93 -26.64 15.72
N ILE A 121 17.70 -27.59 16.63
CA ILE A 121 16.73 -27.48 17.72
C ILE A 121 17.03 -26.25 18.59
N LYS A 122 18.28 -26.11 19.05
CA LYS A 122 18.72 -24.96 19.87
C LYS A 122 18.58 -23.63 19.13
N TYR A 123 18.86 -23.59 17.82
CA TYR A 123 18.63 -22.39 16.99
C TYR A 123 17.14 -21.99 16.96
N TYR A 124 16.23 -22.91 16.64
CA TYR A 124 14.79 -22.59 16.61
C TYR A 124 14.22 -22.23 17.99
N GLN A 125 14.70 -22.87 19.06
CA GLN A 125 14.27 -22.53 20.43
C GLN A 125 14.72 -21.10 20.82
N GLN A 126 15.99 -20.77 20.56
CA GLN A 126 16.52 -19.43 20.82
C GLN A 126 15.83 -18.37 19.96
N LEU A 127 15.66 -18.62 18.65
CA LEU A 127 15.07 -17.66 17.73
C LEU A 127 13.57 -17.44 18.03
N TYR A 128 12.84 -18.46 18.47
CA TYR A 128 11.47 -18.30 18.99
C TYR A 128 11.46 -17.39 20.23
N SER A 129 12.35 -17.65 21.19
CA SER A 129 12.45 -16.87 22.43
C SER A 129 12.83 -15.39 22.21
N VAL A 130 13.43 -15.03 21.08
CA VAL A 130 13.87 -13.66 20.77
C VAL A 130 12.86 -12.90 19.88
N HIS A 131 11.98 -13.58 19.15
CA HIS A 131 11.08 -12.95 18.17
C HIS A 131 9.60 -13.28 18.31
N LEU A 132 9.24 -14.38 18.99
CA LEU A 132 7.88 -14.92 19.04
C LEU A 132 7.43 -15.28 20.47
N ALA A 133 8.20 -14.95 21.50
CA ALA A 133 7.84 -15.21 22.90
C ALA A 133 6.50 -14.59 23.31
N ASP A 134 6.19 -13.37 22.84
CA ASP A 134 4.95 -12.66 23.16
C ASP A 134 3.70 -13.16 22.39
N GLN A 135 3.80 -14.27 21.65
CA GLN A 135 2.70 -14.79 20.82
C GLN A 135 1.82 -15.76 21.61
N THR A 136 0.51 -15.55 21.57
CA THR A 136 -0.48 -16.39 22.27
C THR A 136 -0.50 -17.81 21.72
N GLU A 137 -0.17 -18.79 22.54
CA GLU A 137 -0.22 -20.22 22.22
C GLU A 137 -1.65 -20.78 22.31
N ASP A 138 -1.97 -21.77 21.47
CA ASP A 138 -3.24 -22.49 21.50
C ASP A 138 -3.12 -23.64 22.51
N CYS A 139 -3.94 -23.60 23.56
CA CYS A 139 -3.89 -24.56 24.65
C CYS A 139 -4.12 -26.01 24.18
N THR A 140 -4.89 -26.19 23.09
CA THR A 140 -5.14 -27.50 22.47
C THR A 140 -3.87 -28.04 21.80
N MET A 141 -3.22 -27.23 20.96
CA MET A 141 -1.98 -27.61 20.28
C MET A 141 -0.83 -27.79 21.29
N GLN A 142 -0.69 -26.87 22.24
CA GLN A 142 0.35 -26.90 23.25
C GLN A 142 0.27 -28.16 24.13
N LEU A 143 -0.94 -28.57 24.54
CA LEU A 143 -1.15 -29.80 25.31
C LEU A 143 -1.01 -31.06 24.43
N ALA A 144 -1.48 -31.05 23.18
CA ALA A 144 -1.26 -32.16 22.23
C ALA A 144 0.23 -32.45 22.03
N ASP A 145 1.03 -31.39 21.77
CA ASP A 145 2.48 -31.48 21.66
C ASP A 145 3.14 -31.85 22.99
N HIS A 146 2.61 -31.40 24.12
CA HIS A 146 3.14 -31.81 25.42
C HIS A 146 2.98 -33.33 25.61
N ILE A 147 1.81 -33.90 25.30
CA ILE A 147 1.58 -35.35 25.40
C ILE A 147 2.50 -36.11 24.42
N LYS A 148 2.69 -35.59 23.19
CA LYS A 148 3.57 -36.21 22.19
C LYS A 148 5.04 -36.19 22.62
N PHE A 149 5.55 -35.03 23.05
CA PHE A 149 6.88 -34.86 23.62
C PHE A 149 7.08 -35.81 24.81
N THR A 150 6.17 -35.76 25.79
CA THR A 150 6.27 -36.56 27.02
C THR A 150 6.26 -38.05 26.72
N GLN A 151 5.50 -38.54 25.73
CA GLN A 151 5.61 -39.93 25.29
C GLN A 151 7.02 -40.25 24.76
N SER A 152 7.52 -39.48 23.79
CA SER A 152 8.88 -39.72 23.23
C SER A 152 10.00 -39.66 24.28
N ALA A 153 9.86 -38.79 25.29
CA ALA A 153 10.80 -38.70 26.41
C ALA A 153 10.74 -39.95 27.29
N LEU A 154 9.53 -40.41 27.65
CA LEU A 154 9.34 -41.62 28.46
C LEU A 154 9.74 -42.90 27.71
N ASP A 155 9.60 -42.94 26.39
CA ASP A 155 10.06 -44.05 25.55
C ASP A 155 11.60 -44.12 25.55
N CYS A 156 12.29 -42.98 25.38
CA CYS A 156 13.74 -42.87 25.53
C CYS A 156 14.22 -43.24 26.96
N MET A 157 13.56 -42.71 28.01
CA MET A 157 13.84 -43.09 29.40
C MET A 157 13.68 -44.59 29.64
N GLY A 158 12.64 -45.21 29.06
CA GLY A 158 12.39 -46.65 29.16
C GLY A 158 13.51 -47.49 28.54
N VAL A 159 13.97 -47.12 27.34
CA VAL A 159 15.09 -47.79 26.66
C VAL A 159 16.36 -47.73 27.51
N GLU A 160 16.77 -46.54 27.96
CA GLU A 160 18.00 -46.43 28.75
C GLU A 160 17.88 -47.08 30.13
N VAL A 161 16.72 -47.03 30.79
CA VAL A 161 16.50 -47.73 32.07
C VAL A 161 16.69 -49.25 31.93
N VAL A 162 16.15 -49.86 30.88
CA VAL A 162 16.30 -51.31 30.65
C VAL A 162 17.75 -51.64 30.23
N ARG A 163 18.41 -50.77 29.45
CA ARG A 163 19.82 -50.92 29.04
C ARG A 163 20.79 -50.79 30.22
N LEU A 164 20.59 -49.80 31.09
CA LEU A 164 21.37 -49.60 32.32
C LEU A 164 21.22 -50.78 33.28
N ARG A 165 20.01 -51.35 33.42
CA ARG A 165 19.82 -52.62 34.15
C ARG A 165 20.61 -53.77 33.52
N ALA A 166 20.61 -53.88 32.18
CA ALA A 166 21.34 -54.93 31.47
C ALA A 166 22.86 -54.82 31.62
N PHE A 167 23.43 -53.63 31.80
CA PHE A 167 24.85 -53.46 32.08
C PHE A 167 25.30 -54.03 33.43
N LEU A 168 24.42 -54.09 34.44
CA LEU A 168 24.80 -54.49 35.81
C LEU A 168 25.27 -55.95 35.89
N SER A 169 26.09 -56.24 36.90
CA SER A 169 26.42 -57.62 37.31
C SER A 169 25.21 -58.34 37.93
N ALA A 170 25.11 -59.65 37.70
CA ALA A 170 24.10 -60.49 38.32
C ALA A 170 24.16 -60.43 39.86
N GLY A 171 23.00 -60.51 40.51
CA GLY A 171 22.88 -60.41 41.97
C GLY A 171 22.92 -58.98 42.53
N GLN A 172 23.14 -57.93 41.72
CA GLN A 172 23.10 -56.53 42.18
C GLN A 172 21.69 -55.89 42.18
N GLU A 173 20.63 -56.70 42.16
CA GLU A 173 19.23 -56.27 42.02
C GLU A 173 18.67 -55.45 43.19
N SER A 174 19.38 -55.43 44.33
CA SER A 174 19.07 -54.67 45.54
C SER A 174 19.99 -53.46 45.76
N SER A 175 20.83 -53.11 44.78
CA SER A 175 21.68 -51.90 44.82
C SER A 175 20.84 -50.62 44.72
N GLY A 176 21.38 -49.49 45.23
CA GLY A 176 20.74 -48.17 45.18
C GLY A 176 20.36 -47.78 43.75
N LEU A 177 21.30 -47.92 42.81
CA LEU A 177 21.04 -47.75 41.38
C LEU A 177 19.97 -48.71 40.82
N SER A 178 19.93 -49.99 41.21
CA SER A 178 18.88 -50.92 40.74
C SER A 178 17.50 -50.50 41.23
N ILE A 179 17.40 -50.00 42.47
CA ILE A 179 16.15 -49.47 43.05
C ILE A 179 15.75 -48.18 42.33
N LEU A 180 16.68 -47.22 42.13
CA LEU A 180 16.45 -46.02 41.32
C LEU A 180 15.89 -46.36 39.92
N LEU A 181 16.51 -47.32 39.23
CA LEU A 181 16.06 -47.75 37.91
C LEU A 181 14.67 -48.42 37.94
N LYS A 182 14.24 -49.02 39.06
CA LYS A 182 12.86 -49.55 39.24
C LYS A 182 11.85 -48.42 39.47
N ASP A 183 12.23 -47.40 40.21
CA ASP A 183 11.36 -46.28 40.56
C ASP A 183 11.15 -45.30 39.39
N LEU A 184 12.18 -45.11 38.54
CA LEU A 184 12.06 -44.35 37.28
C LEU A 184 11.15 -45.05 36.26
N ASP A 185 11.17 -46.38 36.17
CA ASP A 185 10.31 -47.18 35.28
C ASP A 185 8.84 -47.18 35.74
N THR A 186 8.63 -47.27 37.06
CA THR A 186 7.33 -47.06 37.70
C THR A 186 6.79 -45.66 37.40
N SER A 187 7.63 -44.64 37.57
CA SER A 187 7.30 -43.25 37.23
C SER A 187 6.93 -43.08 35.75
N CYS A 188 7.66 -43.73 34.84
CA CYS A 188 7.32 -43.73 33.41
C CYS A 188 5.95 -44.35 33.17
N SER A 189 5.65 -45.47 33.83
CA SER A 189 4.38 -46.18 33.69
C SER A 189 3.19 -45.33 34.16
N ASP A 190 3.33 -44.58 35.26
CA ASP A 190 2.30 -43.68 35.76
C ASP A 190 2.09 -42.46 34.85
N ILE A 191 3.17 -41.81 34.39
CA ILE A 191 3.05 -40.66 33.48
C ILE A 191 2.44 -41.12 32.13
N ARG A 192 2.75 -42.33 31.64
CA ARG A 192 2.06 -42.94 30.48
C ARG A 192 0.55 -43.13 30.75
N GLN A 193 0.13 -43.50 31.97
CA GLN A 193 -1.29 -43.60 32.32
C GLN A 193 -1.99 -42.23 32.31
N PHE A 194 -1.37 -41.19 32.88
CA PHE A 194 -1.92 -39.83 32.82
C PHE A 194 -2.02 -39.30 31.39
N CYS A 195 -1.00 -39.53 30.55
CA CYS A 195 -1.06 -39.23 29.12
C CYS A 195 -2.25 -39.93 28.41
N LYS A 196 -2.53 -41.20 28.77
CA LYS A 196 -3.69 -41.94 28.23
C LYS A 196 -5.03 -41.39 28.73
N LYS A 197 -5.12 -40.88 29.96
CA LYS A 197 -6.32 -40.19 30.48
C LYS A 197 -6.56 -38.88 29.72
N ILE A 198 -5.57 -37.99 29.70
CA ILE A 198 -5.66 -36.68 29.03
C ILE A 198 -6.03 -36.85 27.55
N ARG A 199 -5.37 -37.77 26.82
CA ARG A 199 -5.64 -38.02 25.39
C ARG A 199 -7.09 -38.39 25.08
N ARG A 200 -7.85 -38.99 26.01
CA ARG A 200 -9.29 -39.32 25.82
C ARG A 200 -10.22 -38.11 25.88
N ARG A 201 -9.71 -36.96 26.33
CA ARG A 201 -10.43 -35.68 26.45
C ARG A 201 -9.88 -34.60 25.50
N MET A 202 -8.91 -34.94 24.65
CA MET A 202 -8.35 -34.00 23.67
C MET A 202 -9.32 -33.79 22.49
N PRO A 203 -9.56 -32.52 22.08
CA PRO A 203 -10.26 -32.19 20.84
C PRO A 203 -9.64 -32.90 19.61
N GLY A 204 -10.47 -33.17 18.61
CA GLY A 204 -10.07 -33.96 17.43
C GLY A 204 -10.29 -35.47 17.57
N THR A 205 -11.08 -35.90 18.55
CA THR A 205 -11.64 -37.26 18.62
C THR A 205 -13.17 -37.18 18.51
N ASP A 206 -13.77 -38.00 17.64
CA ASP A 206 -15.23 -38.02 17.37
C ASP A 206 -15.99 -38.75 18.49
N VAL A 207 -15.84 -38.27 19.73
CA VAL A 207 -16.40 -38.87 20.94
C VAL A 207 -17.31 -37.87 21.64
N ALA A 208 -18.54 -38.29 21.94
CA ALA A 208 -19.53 -37.43 22.59
C ALA A 208 -19.03 -36.87 23.93
N GLY A 209 -19.15 -35.56 24.11
CA GLY A 209 -18.72 -34.84 25.30
C GLY A 209 -17.27 -34.34 25.30
N VAL A 210 -16.46 -34.65 24.28
CA VAL A 210 -15.12 -34.04 24.09
C VAL A 210 -15.27 -32.58 23.62
N PRO A 211 -14.50 -31.62 24.16
CA PRO A 211 -14.60 -30.21 23.79
C PRO A 211 -14.05 -29.90 22.38
N THR A 212 -14.37 -28.72 21.86
CA THR A 212 -13.94 -28.29 20.50
C THR A 212 -12.56 -27.63 20.47
N ALA A 213 -12.13 -27.08 21.61
CA ALA A 213 -10.81 -26.53 21.89
C ALA A 213 -10.56 -26.63 23.40
N LEU A 214 -9.35 -26.34 23.84
CA LEU A 214 -9.03 -26.17 25.27
C LEU A 214 -8.67 -24.72 25.58
N SER A 215 -8.84 -24.30 26.83
CA SER A 215 -8.37 -23.01 27.34
C SER A 215 -7.90 -23.15 28.78
N PHE A 216 -6.68 -22.70 29.06
CA PHE A 216 -6.11 -22.64 30.42
C PHE A 216 -5.14 -21.46 30.56
N ASP A 217 -4.77 -21.12 31.80
CA ASP A 217 -3.97 -19.94 32.10
C ASP A 217 -2.44 -20.13 31.90
N ALA A 218 -1.70 -19.05 32.11
CA ALA A 218 -0.24 -19.03 32.00
C ALA A 218 0.47 -19.95 33.01
N SER A 219 -0.07 -20.13 34.23
CA SER A 219 0.52 -21.03 35.23
C SER A 219 0.45 -22.49 34.80
N VAL A 220 -0.59 -22.87 34.05
CA VAL A 220 -0.70 -24.20 33.42
C VAL A 220 0.32 -24.34 32.28
N SER A 221 0.49 -23.31 31.44
CA SER A 221 1.54 -23.29 30.40
C SER A 221 2.96 -23.38 30.98
N GLU A 222 3.22 -22.68 32.10
CA GLU A 222 4.47 -22.74 32.84
C GLU A 222 4.70 -24.14 33.44
N ALA A 223 3.69 -24.74 34.08
CA ALA A 223 3.79 -26.09 34.65
C ALA A 223 4.04 -27.16 33.56
N LEU A 224 3.41 -27.03 32.39
CA LEU A 224 3.67 -27.89 31.23
C LEU A 224 5.10 -27.69 30.69
N THR A 225 5.60 -26.45 30.67
CA THR A 225 6.98 -26.13 30.23
C THR A 225 8.02 -26.67 31.21
N GLU A 226 7.78 -26.51 32.51
CA GLU A 226 8.58 -27.07 33.59
C GLU A 226 8.64 -28.61 33.52
N CYS A 227 7.50 -29.27 33.27
CA CYS A 227 7.50 -30.72 33.06
C CYS A 227 8.34 -31.15 31.84
N ARG A 228 8.30 -30.40 30.73
CA ARG A 228 9.20 -30.67 29.59
C ARG A 228 10.67 -30.50 29.99
N ARG A 229 11.01 -29.48 30.79
CA ARG A 229 12.38 -29.23 31.30
C ARG A 229 12.87 -30.36 32.21
N GLN A 230 12.03 -30.84 33.13
CA GLN A 230 12.36 -31.93 34.05
C GLN A 230 12.60 -33.24 33.29
N LEU A 231 11.70 -33.62 32.37
CA LEU A 231 11.89 -34.79 31.50
C LEU A 231 13.16 -34.67 30.63
N THR A 232 13.42 -33.50 30.06
CA THR A 232 14.65 -33.24 29.26
C THR A 232 15.92 -33.50 30.06
N ARG A 233 15.96 -33.12 31.34
CA ARG A 233 17.09 -33.38 32.23
C ARG A 233 17.25 -34.86 32.55
N VAL A 234 16.16 -35.56 32.89
CA VAL A 234 16.22 -37.01 33.20
C VAL A 234 16.64 -37.83 31.98
N VAL A 235 16.12 -37.52 30.78
CA VAL A 235 16.57 -38.12 29.52
C VAL A 235 18.08 -37.91 29.31
N ALA A 236 18.56 -36.66 29.42
CA ALA A 236 19.97 -36.34 29.21
C ALA A 236 20.90 -37.09 30.20
N VAL A 237 20.51 -37.20 31.48
CA VAL A 237 21.28 -37.98 32.46
C VAL A 237 21.31 -39.46 32.09
N LEU A 238 20.16 -40.06 31.78
CA LEU A 238 20.09 -41.50 31.45
C LEU A 238 20.88 -41.84 30.19
N GLN A 239 20.82 -41.00 29.15
CA GLN A 239 21.57 -41.23 27.91
C GLN A 239 23.09 -41.10 28.11
N GLU A 240 23.57 -40.09 28.84
CA GLU A 240 25.01 -39.89 29.09
C GLU A 240 25.58 -40.99 30.00
N VAL A 241 24.84 -41.39 31.05
CA VAL A 241 25.22 -42.53 31.91
C VAL A 241 25.21 -43.83 31.11
N ALA A 242 24.27 -44.01 30.17
CA ALA A 242 24.22 -45.19 29.30
C ALA A 242 25.35 -45.21 28.26
N ALA A 243 25.74 -44.06 27.71
CA ALA A 243 26.90 -43.92 26.83
C ALA A 243 28.21 -44.23 27.56
N ALA A 244 28.39 -43.71 28.78
CA ALA A 244 29.53 -44.04 29.64
C ALA A 244 29.55 -45.54 30.00
N GLY A 245 28.39 -46.13 30.32
CA GLY A 245 28.27 -47.57 30.57
C GLY A 245 28.65 -48.41 29.34
N ALA A 246 28.18 -48.04 28.15
CA ALA A 246 28.52 -48.71 26.90
C ALA A 246 30.03 -48.67 26.60
N GLN A 247 30.71 -47.56 26.87
CA GLN A 247 32.18 -47.47 26.71
C GLN A 247 32.95 -48.38 27.68
N MET A 248 32.37 -48.73 28.84
CA MET A 248 33.02 -49.62 29.80
C MET A 248 32.78 -51.11 29.52
N VAL A 249 31.63 -51.48 28.92
CA VAL A 249 31.24 -52.87 28.68
C VAL A 249 32.27 -53.70 27.89
N PRO A 250 32.86 -53.23 26.76
CA PRO A 250 33.86 -53.99 26.00
C PRO A 250 35.16 -54.34 26.75
N SER A 251 35.36 -53.81 27.96
CA SER A 251 36.50 -54.15 28.83
C SER A 251 36.24 -55.32 29.79
N LEU A 252 35.03 -55.89 29.77
CA LEU A 252 34.59 -57.00 30.63
C LEU A 252 34.52 -58.33 29.87
N GLY A 253 34.57 -59.46 30.58
CA GLY A 253 34.17 -60.76 30.01
C GLY A 253 32.67 -60.83 29.70
N GLU A 254 32.26 -61.66 28.73
CA GLU A 254 30.86 -61.74 28.23
C GLU A 254 29.80 -61.95 29.32
N GLN A 255 30.15 -62.61 30.42
CA GLN A 255 29.27 -62.91 31.56
C GLN A 255 29.41 -61.91 32.72
N GLU A 256 30.42 -61.05 32.72
CA GLU A 256 30.65 -60.05 33.76
C GLU A 256 29.83 -58.78 33.48
N GLY A 257 29.39 -58.05 34.52
CA GLY A 257 28.67 -56.79 34.36
C GLY A 257 29.29 -55.66 35.16
N LEU A 258 28.95 -54.41 34.82
CA LEU A 258 29.37 -53.24 35.58
C LEU A 258 28.93 -53.36 37.04
N ASN A 259 29.79 -52.90 37.95
CA ASN A 259 29.46 -52.79 39.36
C ASN A 259 28.53 -51.59 39.56
N ALA A 260 27.35 -51.82 40.15
CA ALA A 260 26.33 -50.81 40.39
C ALA A 260 26.89 -49.51 41.00
N LEU A 261 27.75 -49.57 42.03
CA LEU A 261 28.31 -48.39 42.68
C LEU A 261 29.15 -47.53 41.72
N LYS A 262 29.92 -48.15 40.81
CA LYS A 262 30.71 -47.41 39.80
C LYS A 262 29.82 -46.67 38.81
N LEU A 263 28.63 -47.20 38.51
CA LEU A 263 27.67 -46.58 37.61
C LEU A 263 26.81 -45.54 38.35
N GLU A 264 26.59 -45.72 39.66
CA GLU A 264 25.98 -44.75 40.58
C GLU A 264 26.90 -43.52 40.77
N ASP A 265 28.21 -43.72 40.92
CA ASP A 265 29.23 -42.65 40.87
C ASP A 265 29.20 -41.84 39.55
N ILE A 266 28.80 -42.46 38.44
CA ILE A 266 28.65 -41.80 37.14
C ILE A 266 27.32 -41.04 37.10
N VAL A 267 26.22 -41.62 37.61
CA VAL A 267 24.94 -40.91 37.77
C VAL A 267 25.13 -39.61 38.55
N CYS A 268 25.83 -39.62 39.69
CA CYS A 268 26.06 -38.40 40.48
C CYS A 268 26.79 -37.30 39.67
N LYS A 269 27.89 -37.64 38.98
CA LYS A 269 28.66 -36.68 38.16
C LYS A 269 27.84 -36.12 36.99
N VAL A 270 27.06 -36.96 36.33
CA VAL A 270 26.21 -36.54 35.21
C VAL A 270 25.03 -35.69 35.70
N VAL A 271 24.45 -36.00 36.86
CA VAL A 271 23.43 -35.15 37.49
C VAL A 271 24.00 -33.79 37.85
N GLU A 272 25.18 -33.70 38.47
CA GLU A 272 25.87 -32.41 38.72
C GLU A 272 26.07 -31.59 37.43
N GLN A 273 26.45 -32.25 36.33
CA GLN A 273 26.63 -31.60 35.02
C GLN A 273 25.32 -31.12 34.38
N VAL A 274 24.23 -31.88 34.49
CA VAL A 274 22.93 -31.59 33.83
C VAL A 274 22.04 -30.68 34.67
N TYR A 275 22.08 -30.79 35.99
CA TYR A 275 21.28 -30.00 36.92
C TYR A 275 21.98 -28.72 37.38
N GLY A 276 23.31 -28.79 37.53
CA GLY A 276 24.15 -27.83 38.24
C GLY A 276 24.51 -28.35 39.64
N SER A 277 25.55 -27.76 40.24
CA SER A 277 25.96 -28.11 41.61
C SER A 277 24.86 -27.81 42.62
N HIS A 278 24.33 -28.84 43.27
CA HIS A 278 23.26 -28.77 44.25
C HIS A 278 23.67 -29.47 45.54
N SER A 279 23.05 -29.11 46.67
CA SER A 279 23.27 -29.73 47.98
C SER A 279 22.38 -30.97 48.22
N MET A 280 21.91 -31.61 47.16
CA MET A 280 20.99 -32.75 47.18
C MET A 280 21.64 -33.92 46.46
N ASP A 281 21.30 -35.13 46.89
CA ASP A 281 21.84 -36.36 46.31
C ASP A 281 21.42 -36.55 44.84
N GLY A 282 22.32 -37.08 44.01
CA GLY A 282 22.15 -37.19 42.56
C GLY A 282 20.96 -38.06 42.15
N PRO A 283 20.89 -39.32 42.62
CA PRO A 283 19.72 -40.18 42.51
C PRO A 283 18.40 -39.52 42.96
N GLU A 284 18.41 -38.74 44.04
CA GLU A 284 17.19 -38.10 44.56
C GLU A 284 16.69 -36.95 43.67
N LEU A 285 17.57 -36.20 43.01
CA LEU A 285 17.15 -35.20 42.02
C LEU A 285 16.38 -35.81 40.84
N LEU A 286 16.74 -37.02 40.40
CA LEU A 286 16.02 -37.74 39.33
C LEU A 286 14.62 -38.20 39.80
N ARG A 287 14.52 -38.66 41.06
CA ARG A 287 13.24 -39.01 41.72
C ARG A 287 12.34 -37.78 41.88
N GLN A 288 12.91 -36.65 42.29
CA GLN A 288 12.21 -35.39 42.45
C GLN A 288 11.68 -34.85 41.10
N SER A 289 12.49 -34.89 40.04
CA SER A 289 12.06 -34.56 38.67
C SER A 289 10.87 -35.38 38.22
N CYS A 290 10.91 -36.70 38.39
CA CYS A 290 9.81 -37.59 38.01
C CYS A 290 8.56 -37.34 38.87
N SER A 291 8.72 -37.14 40.18
CA SER A 291 7.62 -36.84 41.10
C SER A 291 6.91 -35.52 40.77
N SER A 292 7.65 -34.50 40.35
CA SER A 292 7.11 -33.22 39.89
C SER A 292 6.26 -33.37 38.61
N VAL A 293 6.74 -34.18 37.65
CA VAL A 293 5.98 -34.50 36.43
C VAL A 293 4.73 -35.33 36.74
N ILE A 294 4.82 -36.32 37.63
CA ILE A 294 3.68 -37.12 38.11
C ILE A 294 2.62 -36.21 38.73
N ALA A 295 2.99 -35.31 39.63
CA ALA A 295 2.05 -34.41 40.31
C ALA A 295 1.30 -33.50 39.31
N THR A 296 2.04 -32.87 38.39
CA THR A 296 1.46 -31.99 37.36
C THR A 296 0.58 -32.77 36.39
N MET A 297 1.04 -33.93 35.90
CA MET A 297 0.30 -34.73 34.92
C MET A 297 -0.94 -35.42 35.53
N ASN A 298 -0.90 -35.76 36.82
CA ASN A 298 -2.08 -36.21 37.56
C ASN A 298 -3.11 -35.08 37.71
N LYS A 299 -2.69 -33.88 38.15
CA LYS A 299 -3.57 -32.70 38.23
C LYS A 299 -4.21 -32.38 36.87
N MET A 300 -3.41 -32.31 35.81
CA MET A 300 -3.85 -32.12 34.43
C MET A 300 -4.86 -33.20 34.00
N ALA A 301 -4.61 -34.47 34.31
CA ALA A 301 -5.52 -35.56 33.98
C ALA A 301 -6.86 -35.49 34.73
N THR A 302 -6.88 -35.01 35.97
CA THR A 302 -8.11 -34.80 36.76
C THR A 302 -8.91 -33.62 36.21
N VAL A 303 -8.29 -32.45 36.04
CA VAL A 303 -8.97 -31.23 35.55
C VAL A 303 -9.50 -31.40 34.11
N MET A 304 -8.74 -32.09 33.25
CA MET A 304 -9.21 -32.48 31.90
C MET A 304 -10.40 -33.45 31.93
N GLN A 305 -10.53 -34.27 32.98
CA GLN A 305 -11.61 -35.25 33.14
C GLN A 305 -12.88 -34.63 33.75
N GLU A 306 -12.71 -33.58 34.56
CA GLU A 306 -13.77 -32.74 35.15
C GLU A 306 -14.30 -31.69 34.16
N GLY A 307 -13.44 -31.26 33.21
CA GLY A 307 -13.82 -30.40 32.09
C GLY A 307 -13.59 -28.90 32.32
N GLU A 308 -12.80 -28.49 33.32
CA GLU A 308 -12.57 -27.06 33.60
C GLU A 308 -11.80 -26.32 32.49
N TYR A 309 -11.13 -27.08 31.60
CA TYR A 309 -10.40 -26.55 30.43
C TYR A 309 -11.22 -26.60 29.12
N ASP A 310 -12.47 -27.08 29.15
CA ASP A 310 -13.30 -27.24 27.96
C ASP A 310 -13.67 -25.86 27.36
N ALA A 311 -13.36 -25.65 26.08
CA ALA A 311 -13.57 -24.38 25.41
C ALA A 311 -14.27 -24.50 24.05
N GLU A 312 -14.94 -23.41 23.66
CA GLU A 312 -15.33 -23.16 22.28
C GLU A 312 -14.11 -22.79 21.43
N LYS A 313 -14.11 -23.20 20.17
CA LYS A 313 -13.01 -22.91 19.24
C LYS A 313 -12.88 -21.40 19.00
N PRO A 314 -11.73 -20.78 19.29
CA PRO A 314 -11.58 -19.32 19.20
C PRO A 314 -11.78 -18.81 17.76
N PRO A 315 -12.34 -17.59 17.58
CA PRO A 315 -12.60 -17.05 16.25
C PRO A 315 -11.31 -16.89 15.45
N ARG A 316 -11.32 -17.39 14.21
CA ARG A 316 -10.15 -17.40 13.33
C ARG A 316 -9.74 -15.97 12.95
N LYS A 317 -8.66 -15.48 13.56
CA LYS A 317 -7.98 -14.23 13.16
C LYS A 317 -7.50 -14.35 11.71
N THR A 318 -7.61 -13.27 10.94
CA THR A 318 -7.06 -13.17 9.58
C THR A 318 -5.52 -13.28 9.64
N PRO A 319 -4.88 -14.22 8.95
CA PRO A 319 -3.42 -14.36 8.98
C PRO A 319 -2.66 -13.15 8.42
N PRO A 320 -1.43 -12.86 8.91
CA PRO A 320 -0.57 -11.79 8.40
C PRO A 320 -0.34 -11.80 6.89
N VAL A 321 -0.25 -13.00 6.30
CA VAL A 321 -0.10 -13.15 4.84
C VAL A 321 -1.35 -12.75 4.07
N GLU A 322 -2.55 -13.03 4.60
CA GLU A 322 -3.82 -12.62 3.98
C GLU A 322 -4.03 -11.10 4.11
N MET A 323 -3.72 -10.53 5.29
CA MET A 323 -3.72 -9.07 5.48
C MET A 323 -2.78 -8.38 4.49
N ARG A 324 -1.53 -8.86 4.37
CA ARG A 324 -0.56 -8.34 3.38
C ARG A 324 -1.06 -8.47 1.94
N ALA A 325 -1.58 -9.62 1.56
CA ALA A 325 -2.10 -9.84 0.21
C ALA A 325 -3.31 -8.93 -0.08
N SER A 326 -4.11 -8.59 0.93
CA SER A 326 -5.20 -7.63 0.79
C SER A 326 -4.70 -6.19 0.59
N THR A 327 -3.72 -5.75 1.39
CA THR A 327 -3.07 -4.43 1.24
C THR A 327 -2.45 -4.29 -0.15
N VAL A 328 -1.66 -5.26 -0.60
CA VAL A 328 -1.00 -5.20 -1.93
C VAL A 328 -2.03 -5.18 -3.07
N ARG A 329 -3.14 -5.93 -2.97
CA ARG A 329 -4.22 -5.85 -3.96
C ARG A 329 -4.91 -4.49 -4.00
N ALA A 330 -5.10 -3.85 -2.84
CA ALA A 330 -5.63 -2.49 -2.77
C ALA A 330 -4.65 -1.47 -3.39
N GLU A 331 -3.37 -1.53 -3.04
CA GLU A 331 -2.30 -0.69 -3.59
C GLU A 331 -2.19 -0.83 -5.13
N MET A 332 -2.34 -2.05 -5.66
CA MET A 332 -2.39 -2.29 -7.12
C MET A 332 -3.63 -1.65 -7.77
N THR A 333 -4.81 -1.83 -7.17
CA THR A 333 -6.07 -1.25 -7.69
C THR A 333 -6.04 0.29 -7.67
N ASP A 334 -5.47 0.88 -6.62
CA ASP A 334 -5.29 2.33 -6.51
C ASP A 334 -4.26 2.86 -7.54
N ALA A 335 -3.20 2.09 -7.82
CA ALA A 335 -2.22 2.43 -8.85
C ALA A 335 -2.83 2.38 -10.27
N GLU A 336 -3.64 1.38 -10.60
CA GLU A 336 -4.43 1.32 -11.84
C GLU A 336 -5.37 2.54 -11.94
N GLY A 337 -6.06 2.87 -10.84
CA GLY A 337 -6.92 4.05 -10.71
C GLY A 337 -6.17 5.39 -10.73
N LEU A 338 -4.85 5.42 -10.61
CA LEU A 338 -3.99 6.59 -10.88
C LEU A 338 -3.53 6.62 -12.35
N GLY A 339 -3.29 5.46 -12.97
CA GLY A 339 -2.98 5.34 -14.41
C GLY A 339 -4.06 5.96 -15.29
N VAL A 340 -5.34 5.59 -15.09
CA VAL A 340 -6.47 6.17 -15.85
C VAL A 340 -6.55 7.69 -15.67
N LYS A 341 -6.32 8.21 -14.46
CA LYS A 341 -6.29 9.66 -14.19
C LYS A 341 -5.12 10.37 -14.88
N LEU A 342 -4.00 9.68 -15.11
CA LEU A 342 -2.85 10.21 -15.84
C LEU A 342 -3.17 10.27 -17.35
N GLU A 343 -3.79 9.23 -17.91
CA GLU A 343 -4.28 9.21 -19.29
C GLU A 343 -5.32 10.33 -19.55
N ASP A 344 -6.28 10.51 -18.65
CA ASP A 344 -7.24 11.63 -18.69
C ASP A 344 -6.50 12.98 -18.77
N ARG A 345 -5.48 13.20 -17.92
CA ARG A 345 -4.69 14.44 -17.95
C ARG A 345 -3.88 14.58 -19.23
N GLU A 346 -3.35 13.49 -19.79
CA GLU A 346 -2.70 13.53 -21.09
C GLU A 346 -3.65 13.91 -22.23
N THR A 347 -4.89 13.39 -22.26
CA THR A 347 -5.86 13.77 -23.30
C THR A 347 -6.22 15.25 -23.22
N VAL A 348 -6.45 15.77 -22.01
CA VAL A 348 -6.68 17.20 -21.77
C VAL A 348 -5.46 18.04 -22.19
N ILE A 349 -4.22 17.60 -21.90
CA ILE A 349 -3.00 18.30 -22.36
C ILE A 349 -2.89 18.27 -23.89
N LYS A 350 -3.24 17.16 -24.55
CA LYS A 350 -3.24 17.04 -26.02
C LYS A 350 -4.31 17.94 -26.65
N GLU A 351 -5.48 18.07 -26.04
CA GLU A 351 -6.53 19.00 -26.46
C GLU A 351 -6.15 20.46 -26.25
N VAL A 352 -5.67 20.84 -25.06
CA VAL A 352 -5.23 22.21 -24.76
C VAL A 352 -4.09 22.64 -25.69
N LYS A 353 -3.13 21.76 -26.02
CA LYS A 353 -2.10 22.02 -27.04
C LYS A 353 -2.69 22.26 -28.43
N ARG A 354 -3.72 21.50 -28.84
CA ARG A 354 -4.42 21.70 -30.11
C ARG A 354 -5.14 23.06 -30.15
N SER A 355 -5.90 23.38 -29.10
CA SER A 355 -6.64 24.64 -28.97
C SER A 355 -5.70 25.85 -28.89
N LEU A 356 -4.55 25.72 -28.23
CA LEU A 356 -3.51 26.76 -28.21
C LEU A 356 -2.91 26.99 -29.60
N LYS A 357 -2.66 25.94 -30.39
CA LYS A 357 -2.19 26.09 -31.79
C LYS A 357 -3.21 26.84 -32.64
N ILE A 358 -4.48 26.45 -32.57
CA ILE A 358 -5.58 27.13 -33.30
C ILE A 358 -5.67 28.60 -32.88
N LYS A 359 -5.56 28.92 -31.58
CA LYS A 359 -5.56 30.32 -31.11
C LYS A 359 -4.31 31.10 -31.54
N GLY A 360 -3.15 30.46 -31.71
CA GLY A 360 -1.98 31.07 -32.33
C GLY A 360 -2.18 31.39 -33.82
N GLU A 361 -2.85 30.49 -34.55
CA GLU A 361 -3.20 30.69 -35.96
C GLU A 361 -4.24 31.82 -36.13
N GLU A 362 -5.30 31.83 -35.31
CA GLU A 362 -6.27 32.94 -35.26
C GLU A 362 -5.61 34.29 -34.90
N LEU A 363 -4.69 34.31 -33.92
CA LEU A 363 -3.99 35.53 -33.51
C LEU A 363 -3.08 36.05 -34.63
N SER A 364 -2.40 35.16 -35.34
CA SER A 364 -1.57 35.52 -36.50
C SER A 364 -2.42 36.12 -37.63
N GLU A 365 -3.58 35.53 -37.94
CA GLU A 365 -4.50 36.10 -38.93
C GLU A 365 -5.05 37.46 -38.47
N ALA A 366 -5.43 37.60 -37.21
CA ALA A 366 -5.88 38.86 -36.64
C ALA A 366 -4.81 39.96 -36.70
N HIS A 367 -3.54 39.62 -36.47
CA HIS A 367 -2.42 40.55 -36.59
C HIS A 367 -2.19 40.99 -38.04
N VAL A 368 -2.23 40.07 -39.01
CA VAL A 368 -2.13 40.41 -40.44
C VAL A 368 -3.30 41.28 -40.90
N ARG A 369 -4.52 41.01 -40.44
CA ARG A 369 -5.71 41.86 -40.69
C ARG A 369 -5.53 43.26 -40.09
N LEU A 370 -4.97 43.36 -38.89
CA LEU A 370 -4.71 44.63 -38.21
C LEU A 370 -3.68 45.46 -38.97
N SER A 371 -2.51 44.91 -39.34
CA SER A 371 -1.51 45.65 -40.11
C SER A 371 -1.95 46.03 -41.54
N LEU A 372 -2.89 45.28 -42.13
CA LEU A 372 -3.55 45.67 -43.37
C LEU A 372 -4.52 46.86 -43.18
N LEU A 373 -5.15 46.99 -42.01
CA LEU A 373 -6.01 48.13 -41.66
C LEU A 373 -5.19 49.36 -41.29
N GLU A 374 -4.10 49.21 -40.54
CA GLU A 374 -3.12 50.27 -40.26
C GLU A 374 -2.60 50.87 -41.57
N LYS A 375 -2.07 50.03 -42.47
CA LYS A 375 -1.57 50.48 -43.77
C LYS A 375 -2.64 51.17 -44.64
N LYS A 376 -3.92 50.76 -44.52
CA LYS A 376 -5.05 51.44 -45.18
C LYS A 376 -5.36 52.79 -44.55
N LEU A 377 -5.26 52.90 -43.22
CA LEU A 377 -5.42 54.16 -42.49
C LEU A 377 -4.31 55.14 -42.86
N ASP A 378 -3.06 54.69 -42.93
CA ASP A 378 -1.92 55.52 -43.38
C ASP A 378 -2.16 56.09 -44.79
N THR A 379 -2.54 55.23 -45.75
CA THR A 379 -2.86 55.68 -47.10
C THR A 379 -4.07 56.62 -47.14
N SER A 380 -5.13 56.32 -46.39
CA SER A 380 -6.34 57.17 -46.35
C SER A 380 -6.10 58.51 -45.64
N THR A 381 -5.10 58.57 -44.74
CA THR A 381 -4.67 59.79 -44.05
C THR A 381 -3.86 60.65 -45.01
N LYS A 382 -2.86 60.07 -45.68
CA LYS A 382 -2.11 60.75 -46.75
C LYS A 382 -3.02 61.27 -47.86
N ASP A 383 -3.98 60.46 -48.30
CA ASP A 383 -4.99 60.85 -49.30
C ASP A 383 -5.93 61.96 -48.79
N ALA A 384 -6.06 62.15 -47.48
CA ALA A 384 -6.79 63.27 -46.88
C ALA A 384 -5.91 64.53 -46.80
N ASP A 385 -4.67 64.42 -46.34
CA ASP A 385 -3.71 65.52 -46.28
C ASP A 385 -3.47 66.10 -47.68
N GLU A 386 -3.24 65.22 -48.67
CA GLU A 386 -3.14 65.58 -50.10
C GLU A 386 -4.40 66.22 -50.68
N ARG A 387 -5.57 66.07 -50.05
CA ARG A 387 -6.82 66.77 -50.44
C ARG A 387 -6.95 68.10 -49.72
N VAL A 388 -6.54 68.18 -48.45
CA VAL A 388 -6.48 69.45 -47.70
C VAL A 388 -5.51 70.41 -48.37
N GLU A 389 -4.32 69.95 -48.77
CA GLU A 389 -3.33 70.75 -49.50
C GLU A 389 -3.88 71.26 -50.85
N LYS A 390 -4.58 70.41 -51.62
CA LYS A 390 -5.26 70.77 -52.87
C LYS A 390 -6.51 71.65 -52.70
N ILE A 391 -7.04 71.79 -51.48
CA ILE A 391 -8.11 72.73 -51.14
C ILE A 391 -7.51 74.06 -50.68
N GLN A 392 -6.43 74.02 -49.88
CA GLN A 392 -5.70 75.18 -49.39
C GLN A 392 -5.13 75.99 -50.56
N THR A 393 -4.44 75.36 -51.51
CA THR A 393 -3.93 76.06 -52.70
C THR A 393 -5.03 76.75 -53.51
N LYS A 394 -6.18 76.09 -53.70
CA LYS A 394 -7.35 76.70 -54.37
C LYS A 394 -7.98 77.85 -53.58
N LEU A 395 -7.95 77.77 -52.25
CA LEU A 395 -8.41 78.84 -51.37
C LEU A 395 -7.48 80.06 -51.49
N ASP A 396 -6.17 79.85 -51.48
CA ASP A 396 -5.17 80.91 -51.64
C ASP A 396 -5.21 81.54 -53.04
N GLU A 397 -5.38 80.74 -54.10
CA GLU A 397 -5.66 81.22 -55.46
C GLU A 397 -6.94 82.07 -55.52
N SER A 398 -8.01 81.62 -54.85
CA SER A 398 -9.29 82.34 -54.82
C SER A 398 -9.20 83.65 -54.03
N LEU A 399 -8.48 83.66 -52.90
CA LEU A 399 -8.21 84.85 -52.11
C LEU A 399 -7.33 85.86 -52.86
N ALA A 400 -6.35 85.38 -53.64
CA ALA A 400 -5.55 86.24 -54.51
C ALA A 400 -6.40 86.85 -55.64
N GLN A 401 -7.31 86.09 -56.26
CA GLN A 401 -8.26 86.61 -57.25
C GLN A 401 -9.25 87.62 -56.64
N LEU A 402 -9.76 87.36 -55.43
CA LEU A 402 -10.63 88.30 -54.72
C LEU A 402 -9.91 89.60 -54.41
N LYS A 403 -8.70 89.57 -53.84
CA LYS A 403 -7.89 90.78 -53.59
C LYS A 403 -7.54 91.55 -54.88
N LYS A 404 -7.32 90.84 -55.99
CA LYS A 404 -7.10 91.48 -57.29
C LYS A 404 -8.36 92.24 -57.75
N LYS A 405 -9.54 91.63 -57.62
CA LYS A 405 -10.83 92.28 -57.94
C LYS A 405 -11.20 93.40 -56.98
N GLU A 406 -10.91 93.23 -55.69
CA GLU A 406 -11.09 94.25 -54.65
C GLU A 406 -10.29 95.51 -55.03
N LYS A 407 -9.02 95.35 -55.41
CA LYS A 407 -8.17 96.43 -55.93
C LYS A 407 -8.67 97.01 -57.27
N GLU A 408 -9.12 96.18 -58.20
CA GLU A 408 -9.71 96.67 -59.47
C GLU A 408 -11.00 97.48 -59.23
N PHE A 409 -11.81 97.10 -58.24
CA PHE A 409 -12.99 97.87 -57.83
C PHE A 409 -12.61 99.14 -57.06
N GLU A 410 -11.59 99.11 -56.20
CA GLU A 410 -11.07 100.28 -55.50
C GLU A 410 -10.54 101.33 -56.49
N GLU A 411 -9.71 100.92 -57.46
CA GLU A 411 -9.25 101.77 -58.57
C GLU A 411 -10.41 102.33 -59.43
N THR A 412 -11.48 101.54 -59.61
CA THR A 412 -12.69 101.99 -60.33
C THR A 412 -13.53 102.97 -59.50
N MET A 413 -13.60 102.78 -58.18
CA MET A 413 -14.34 103.65 -57.26
C MET A 413 -13.64 104.99 -57.08
N ASP A 414 -12.31 105.01 -56.98
CA ASP A 414 -11.52 106.24 -56.97
C ASP A 414 -11.70 107.05 -58.27
N ALA A 415 -11.72 106.37 -59.42
CA ALA A 415 -12.01 107.01 -60.71
C ALA A 415 -13.43 107.60 -60.76
N LEU A 416 -14.45 106.84 -60.31
CA LEU A 416 -15.83 107.33 -60.25
C LEU A 416 -16.01 108.47 -59.24
N GLN A 417 -15.25 108.49 -58.14
CA GLN A 417 -15.28 109.60 -57.19
C GLN A 417 -14.62 110.85 -57.78
N ALA A 418 -13.52 110.71 -58.53
CA ALA A 418 -12.93 111.82 -59.27
C ALA A 418 -13.88 112.40 -60.34
N ASP A 419 -14.61 111.54 -61.06
CA ASP A 419 -15.67 111.97 -62.00
C ASP A 419 -16.81 112.71 -61.26
N ILE A 420 -17.22 112.24 -60.09
CA ILE A 420 -18.24 112.92 -59.25
C ILE A 420 -17.75 114.30 -58.78
N ASP A 421 -16.51 114.40 -58.29
CA ASP A 421 -15.93 115.64 -57.82
C ASP A 421 -15.78 116.67 -58.97
N GLN A 422 -15.41 116.21 -60.18
CA GLN A 422 -15.43 117.04 -61.39
C GLN A 422 -16.85 117.53 -61.72
N LEU A 423 -17.85 116.63 -61.72
CA LEU A 423 -19.24 116.99 -62.02
C LEU A 423 -19.84 117.93 -60.97
N GLU A 424 -19.46 117.81 -59.69
CA GLU A 424 -19.81 118.75 -58.62
C GLU A 424 -19.18 120.14 -58.87
N ALA A 425 -17.93 120.20 -59.33
CA ALA A 425 -17.26 121.44 -59.70
C ALA A 425 -17.96 122.13 -60.90
N GLU A 426 -18.21 121.42 -62.00
CA GLU A 426 -18.93 121.92 -63.18
C GLU A 426 -20.35 122.42 -62.81
N LYS A 427 -21.05 121.67 -61.97
CA LYS A 427 -22.37 122.02 -61.40
C LYS A 427 -22.32 123.28 -60.52
N SER A 428 -21.21 123.54 -59.83
CA SER A 428 -21.00 124.78 -59.07
C SER A 428 -20.80 125.99 -60.00
N GLU A 429 -20.03 125.83 -61.07
CA GLU A 429 -19.77 126.86 -62.08
C GLU A 429 -21.06 127.20 -62.85
N LEU A 430 -21.85 126.19 -63.22
CA LEU A 430 -23.17 126.36 -63.85
C LEU A 430 -24.15 127.08 -62.93
N LYS A 431 -24.19 126.77 -61.62
CA LYS A 431 -24.99 127.54 -60.65
C LYS A 431 -24.56 129.01 -60.58
N GLN A 432 -23.26 129.29 -60.66
CA GLN A 432 -22.75 130.67 -60.70
C GLN A 432 -23.19 131.42 -61.97
N ARG A 433 -23.18 130.75 -63.14
CA ARG A 433 -23.68 131.33 -64.40
C ARG A 433 -25.20 131.60 -64.38
N ILE A 434 -25.99 130.69 -63.80
CA ILE A 434 -27.46 130.79 -63.74
C ILE A 434 -27.96 132.01 -62.95
N HIS A 435 -27.16 132.59 -62.04
CA HIS A 435 -27.59 133.74 -61.25
C HIS A 435 -27.70 135.06 -62.05
N ASN A 436 -27.04 135.18 -63.21
CA ASN A 436 -26.75 136.48 -63.83
C ASN A 436 -27.54 136.85 -65.10
N GLN A 437 -28.38 135.99 -65.68
CA GLN A 437 -29.18 136.36 -66.87
C GLN A 437 -30.52 135.60 -66.99
N SER A 438 -31.46 136.14 -67.78
CA SER A 438 -32.90 135.97 -67.54
C SER A 438 -33.74 135.51 -68.74
N LYS A 439 -34.75 134.70 -68.40
CA LYS A 439 -36.07 134.48 -69.07
C LYS A 439 -36.17 134.11 -70.57
N MET A 440 -36.91 133.00 -70.75
CA MET A 440 -37.78 132.60 -71.89
C MET A 440 -37.18 131.86 -73.11
N THR A 441 -37.32 130.52 -73.03
CA THR A 441 -38.10 129.66 -73.95
C THR A 441 -37.77 129.61 -75.45
N ILE A 442 -37.44 128.41 -75.94
CA ILE A 442 -37.50 128.03 -77.37
C ILE A 442 -37.74 126.50 -77.53
N GLU A 443 -38.12 126.05 -78.73
CA GLU A 443 -38.55 124.69 -79.08
C GLU A 443 -37.46 123.84 -79.79
N GLY A 444 -37.66 122.51 -79.90
CA GLY A 444 -37.47 121.83 -81.21
C GLY A 444 -36.47 120.65 -81.39
N LEU A 445 -37.04 119.44 -81.56
CA LEU A 445 -36.69 118.37 -82.55
C LEU A 445 -35.46 117.42 -82.42
N ARG A 446 -35.77 116.09 -82.55
CA ARG A 446 -35.06 114.95 -83.20
C ARG A 446 -33.71 114.37 -82.66
N GLY A 447 -33.69 113.06 -82.36
CA GLY A 447 -32.49 112.17 -82.36
C GLY A 447 -32.64 110.78 -81.64
N PRO A 448 -32.20 109.63 -82.23
CA PRO A 448 -32.18 108.26 -81.61
C PRO A 448 -30.73 107.75 -81.31
N PRO A 449 -30.42 106.47 -80.88
CA PRO A 449 -31.18 105.23 -80.56
C PRO A 449 -31.01 104.81 -79.05
N ALA A 450 -30.87 103.58 -78.49
CA ALA A 450 -30.76 102.12 -78.85
C ALA A 450 -31.30 101.25 -77.66
N SER A 451 -31.66 99.94 -77.70
CA SER A 451 -30.98 98.62 -77.90
C SER A 451 -29.83 98.26 -76.91
N GLY A 452 -29.71 97.05 -76.31
CA GLY A 452 -30.65 95.92 -76.17
C GLY A 452 -30.03 94.51 -75.85
N ILE A 453 -30.73 93.69 -75.02
CA ILE A 453 -30.99 92.22 -75.16
C ILE A 453 -29.88 91.15 -74.90
N ALA A 454 -30.30 89.97 -74.35
CA ALA A 454 -29.68 88.61 -74.36
C ALA A 454 -28.48 88.28 -73.41
N SER A 455 -28.19 87.01 -73.00
CA SER A 455 -28.98 85.75 -72.94
C SER A 455 -28.28 84.66 -72.07
N MET A 456 -29.10 83.69 -71.59
CA MET A 456 -28.88 82.38 -70.92
C MET A 456 -27.51 81.64 -70.99
N VAL A 457 -27.21 80.79 -69.98
CA VAL A 457 -27.21 79.30 -70.05
C VAL A 457 -26.94 78.63 -68.66
N GLN A 458 -27.21 77.31 -68.55
CA GLN A 458 -27.08 76.38 -67.41
C GLN A 458 -25.66 76.28 -66.78
N GLY A 459 -25.45 75.74 -65.56
CA GLY A 459 -26.39 75.26 -64.53
C GLY A 459 -25.76 74.33 -63.46
N SER A 460 -26.57 73.93 -62.46
CA SER A 460 -26.38 72.83 -61.47
C SER A 460 -25.10 72.74 -60.61
N THR A 461 -25.19 73.00 -59.29
CA THR A 461 -25.13 72.01 -58.17
C THR A 461 -24.81 72.65 -56.79
N GLY A 462 -25.34 72.08 -55.69
CA GLY A 462 -24.62 71.93 -54.41
C GLY A 462 -24.74 72.94 -53.25
N GLY A 463 -25.72 72.73 -52.33
CA GLY A 463 -25.64 73.16 -50.90
C GLY A 463 -25.95 74.64 -50.59
N LEU A 464 -26.35 75.05 -49.37
CA LEU A 464 -26.43 74.40 -48.05
C LEU A 464 -27.61 74.95 -47.18
N SER A 465 -27.96 74.23 -46.11
CA SER A 465 -28.43 74.62 -44.74
C SER A 465 -28.95 76.05 -44.42
N PRO A 466 -29.89 76.25 -43.45
CA PRO A 466 -29.89 75.55 -42.15
C PRO A 466 -31.25 75.24 -41.42
N THR A 467 -31.10 74.44 -40.36
CA THR A 467 -31.89 74.25 -39.12
C THR A 467 -33.23 74.98 -38.89
N LEU A 468 -34.23 74.24 -38.37
CA LEU A 468 -34.75 74.41 -36.99
C LEU A 468 -35.57 73.17 -36.54
N ALA A 469 -36.07 73.13 -35.29
CA ALA A 469 -36.50 71.91 -34.60
C ALA A 469 -37.97 71.90 -34.14
N GLY A 470 -38.59 70.71 -34.07
CA GLY A 470 -39.96 70.51 -33.56
C GLY A 470 -40.58 69.18 -34.00
N PRO A 471 -41.51 68.57 -33.23
CA PRO A 471 -41.19 67.26 -32.67
C PRO A 471 -42.11 66.08 -33.07
N THR A 472 -41.53 64.87 -33.00
CA THR A 472 -42.17 63.55 -32.78
C THR A 472 -43.43 63.17 -33.56
N GLN A 473 -43.32 62.11 -34.34
CA GLN A 473 -43.91 60.81 -33.96
C GLN A 473 -43.17 59.65 -34.65
N VAL A 474 -42.62 58.71 -33.87
CA VAL A 474 -42.08 57.45 -34.38
C VAL A 474 -43.09 56.36 -34.08
N VAL A 475 -43.63 55.73 -35.12
CA VAL A 475 -44.51 54.56 -34.99
C VAL A 475 -43.63 53.32 -34.83
N ASP A 476 -43.77 52.61 -33.70
CA ASP A 476 -43.11 51.32 -33.48
C ASP A 476 -43.44 50.36 -34.63
N SER A 477 -42.41 49.89 -35.35
CA SER A 477 -42.59 48.87 -36.38
C SER A 477 -43.16 47.59 -35.75
N PRO A 478 -44.33 47.07 -36.22
CA PRO A 478 -44.93 45.85 -35.69
C PRO A 478 -43.98 44.64 -35.75
N LEU A 479 -43.12 44.61 -36.78
CA LEU A 479 -42.11 43.57 -36.99
C LEU A 479 -41.09 43.52 -35.83
N LEU A 480 -40.71 44.68 -35.27
CA LEU A 480 -39.77 44.78 -34.17
C LEU A 480 -40.39 44.22 -32.87
N ARG A 481 -41.67 44.50 -32.62
CA ARG A 481 -42.41 43.92 -31.49
C ARG A 481 -42.53 42.40 -31.61
N GLN A 482 -42.83 41.88 -32.80
CA GLN A 482 -42.85 40.44 -33.07
C GLN A 482 -41.48 39.78 -32.84
N GLN A 483 -40.38 40.43 -33.27
CA GLN A 483 -39.02 39.93 -33.07
C GLN A 483 -38.64 39.87 -31.58
N VAL A 484 -39.02 40.88 -30.78
CA VAL A 484 -38.82 40.89 -29.32
C VAL A 484 -39.63 39.77 -28.65
N GLU A 485 -40.87 39.50 -29.09
CA GLU A 485 -41.71 38.43 -28.53
C GLU A 485 -41.09 37.04 -28.78
N VAL A 486 -40.58 36.80 -30.00
CA VAL A 486 -39.87 35.56 -30.36
C VAL A 486 -38.57 35.41 -29.56
N GLN A 487 -37.79 36.48 -29.38
CA GLN A 487 -36.58 36.45 -28.56
C GLN A 487 -36.88 36.17 -27.08
N ARG A 488 -37.95 36.73 -26.52
CA ARG A 488 -38.41 36.43 -25.16
C ARG A 488 -38.79 34.96 -24.99
N LEU A 489 -39.47 34.36 -25.97
CA LEU A 489 -39.78 32.93 -25.99
C LEU A 489 -38.50 32.07 -26.04
N GLY A 490 -37.53 32.41 -26.90
CA GLY A 490 -36.24 31.72 -26.98
C GLY A 490 -35.45 31.78 -25.66
N ILE A 491 -35.37 32.95 -25.02
CA ILE A 491 -34.72 33.13 -23.72
C ILE A 491 -35.45 32.31 -22.63
N LYS A 492 -36.78 32.26 -22.64
CA LYS A 492 -37.58 31.45 -21.71
C LYS A 492 -37.31 29.95 -21.88
N TYR A 493 -37.21 29.46 -23.12
CA TYR A 493 -36.83 28.08 -23.42
C TYR A 493 -35.42 27.74 -22.90
N LEU A 494 -34.41 28.56 -23.24
CA LEU A 494 -33.03 28.35 -22.80
C LEU A 494 -32.89 28.39 -21.27
N LYS A 495 -33.62 29.28 -20.58
CA LYS A 495 -33.64 29.36 -19.11
C LYS A 495 -34.24 28.09 -18.48
N ASN A 496 -35.32 27.55 -19.05
CA ASN A 496 -35.93 26.30 -18.58
C ASN A 496 -34.99 25.10 -18.78
N GLU A 497 -34.34 25.01 -19.94
CA GLU A 497 -33.41 23.91 -20.24
C GLU A 497 -32.14 23.97 -19.37
N ASN A 498 -31.61 25.18 -19.13
CA ASN A 498 -30.49 25.38 -18.20
C ASN A 498 -30.86 24.94 -16.76
N ASN A 499 -32.08 25.24 -16.32
CA ASN A 499 -32.59 24.77 -15.02
C ASN A 499 -32.75 23.23 -15.00
N ARG A 500 -33.28 22.62 -16.06
CA ARG A 500 -33.41 21.15 -16.18
C ARG A 500 -32.05 20.45 -16.06
N LEU A 501 -31.03 20.98 -16.74
CA LEU A 501 -29.66 20.46 -16.69
C LEU A 501 -29.01 20.64 -15.30
N LYS A 502 -29.25 21.78 -14.64
CA LYS A 502 -28.81 22.02 -13.24
C LYS A 502 -29.44 21.01 -12.27
N VAL A 503 -30.76 20.82 -12.34
CA VAL A 503 -31.46 19.83 -11.50
C VAL A 503 -30.93 18.41 -11.77
N LYS A 504 -30.72 18.03 -13.04
CA LYS A 504 -30.12 16.73 -13.38
C LYS A 504 -28.72 16.56 -12.79
N LYS A 505 -27.88 17.60 -12.80
CA LYS A 505 -26.54 17.57 -12.18
C LYS A 505 -26.61 17.38 -10.67
N VAL A 506 -27.49 18.11 -9.98
CA VAL A 506 -27.74 17.95 -8.53
C VAL A 506 -28.25 16.54 -8.21
N LEU A 507 -29.19 16.00 -9.00
CA LEU A 507 -29.73 14.65 -8.80
C LEU A 507 -28.67 13.55 -8.95
N ILE A 508 -27.67 13.75 -9.82
CA ILE A 508 -26.52 12.86 -9.97
C ILE A 508 -25.63 12.95 -8.72
N SER A 509 -25.31 14.16 -8.25
CA SER A 509 -24.51 14.35 -7.02
C SER A 509 -25.19 13.79 -5.76
N PHE A 510 -26.52 13.80 -5.68
CA PHE A 510 -27.25 13.12 -4.60
C PHE A 510 -27.21 11.60 -4.73
N ARG A 511 -27.17 11.03 -5.94
CA ARG A 511 -27.06 9.57 -6.15
C ARG A 511 -25.65 9.01 -5.88
N THR A 512 -24.62 9.85 -5.86
CA THR A 512 -23.26 9.46 -5.45
C THR A 512 -23.05 9.43 -3.93
N PHE A 513 -24.05 9.85 -3.14
CA PHE A 513 -24.14 9.52 -1.72
C PHE A 513 -25.16 8.40 -1.53
N GLN A 514 -24.69 7.19 -1.23
CA GLN A 514 -25.54 6.19 -0.56
C GLN A 514 -25.61 6.51 0.95
N PRO A 515 -26.71 6.10 1.63
CA PRO A 515 -26.82 6.20 3.08
C PRO A 515 -25.89 5.23 3.82
#